data_AF-A0A849PR56-F1
#
_entry.id   AF-A0A849PR56-F1
#
_cell.length_a   1.000
_cell.length_b   1.000
_cell.length_c   1.000
_cell.angle_alpha   90.00
_cell.angle_beta   90.00
_cell.angle_gamma   90.00
#
_symmetry.space_group_name_H-M   'P 1'
#
loop_
_entity.id
_entity.type
_entity.pdbx_description
1 polymer ?
#
loop_
_entity_poly.entity_id
_entity_poly.type
_entity_poly.pdbx_seq_one_letter_code
_entity_poly.pdbx_strand_id
1 'polypeptide(L)'
;MTKVEEYSSQIPLIVRQAFKAFGSDNRCAIVVALYEHDGRLTFSRLKIALELDPRVLTNELKKLRNGAIVTHYTEYTEGKRDHSYYELTDFGVDILKAAFSALATPHQPITADIGETVSTSGTSELTPVPIIPTQDCWAGSRIRREVTC
;
A
#
# COMPACT_ATOMS: atom_id res chain seq x y z
N MET A 1 -35.16 0.88 4.13
CA MET A 1 -33.72 0.70 4.40
C MET A 1 -33.40 -0.77 4.19
N THR A 2 -32.41 -1.08 3.36
CA THR A 2 -32.05 -2.47 3.04
C THR A 2 -31.03 -3.00 4.06
N LYS A 3 -30.95 -4.33 4.23
CA LYS A 3 -29.89 -4.95 5.05
C LYS A 3 -28.49 -4.55 4.59
N VAL A 4 -28.32 -4.30 3.29
CA VAL A 4 -27.04 -3.86 2.70
C VAL A 4 -26.64 -2.48 3.21
N GLU A 5 -27.58 -1.53 3.28
CA GLU A 5 -27.33 -0.18 3.81
C GLU A 5 -26.94 -0.23 5.30
N GLU A 6 -27.60 -1.08 6.08
CA GLU A 6 -27.30 -1.28 7.51
C GLU A 6 -25.86 -1.77 7.72
N TYR A 7 -25.45 -2.87 7.08
CA TYR A 7 -24.10 -3.41 7.22
C TYR A 7 -23.03 -2.48 6.63
N SER A 8 -23.30 -1.89 5.46
CA SER A 8 -22.32 -1.00 4.83
C SER A 8 -22.04 0.25 5.67
N SER A 9 -23.05 0.74 6.42
CA SER A 9 -22.91 1.90 7.31
C SER A 9 -21.96 1.67 8.49
N GLN A 10 -21.71 0.41 8.87
CA GLN A 10 -20.79 0.06 9.97
C GLN A 10 -19.32 0.38 9.65
N ILE A 11 -18.94 0.34 8.37
CA ILE A 11 -17.61 0.72 7.93
C ILE A 11 -17.60 2.23 7.69
N PRO A 12 -16.69 3.01 8.29
CA PRO A 12 -16.61 4.44 8.02
C PRO A 12 -16.40 4.74 6.53
N LEU A 13 -17.06 5.78 6.02
CA LEU A 13 -16.98 6.16 4.60
C LEU A 13 -15.52 6.35 4.14
N ILE A 14 -14.70 6.97 4.99
CA ILE A 14 -13.29 7.23 4.71
C ILE A 14 -12.49 5.95 4.47
N VAL A 15 -12.76 4.90 5.24
CA VAL A 15 -12.11 3.59 5.09
C VAL A 15 -12.51 2.95 3.76
N ARG A 16 -13.80 3.00 3.40
CA ARG A 16 -14.27 2.50 2.09
C ARG A 16 -13.62 3.24 0.92
N GLN A 17 -13.47 4.56 1.04
CA GLN A 17 -12.83 5.39 0.02
C GLN A 17 -11.33 5.11 -0.10
N ALA A 18 -10.65 4.91 1.04
CA ALA A 18 -9.25 4.52 1.09
C ALA A 18 -9.00 3.20 0.34
N PHE A 19 -9.75 2.14 0.67
CA PHE A 19 -9.63 0.85 -0.03
C PHE A 19 -9.92 0.96 -1.53
N LYS A 20 -10.92 1.76 -1.92
CA LYS A 20 -11.20 2.05 -3.33
C LYS A 20 -10.02 2.76 -4.01
N ALA A 21 -9.34 3.67 -3.29
CA ALA A 21 -8.18 4.38 -3.80
C ALA A 21 -6.96 3.46 -4.01
N PHE A 22 -6.85 2.33 -3.33
CA PHE A 22 -5.80 1.33 -3.61
C PHE A 22 -6.12 0.37 -4.77
N GLY A 23 -7.33 0.38 -5.32
CA GLY A 23 -7.74 -0.56 -6.38
C GLY A 23 -7.15 -0.30 -7.79
N SER A 24 -5.93 0.22 -7.92
CA SER A 24 -5.27 0.40 -9.22
C SER A 24 -3.76 0.40 -9.09
N ASP A 25 -3.11 -0.32 -9.99
CA ASP A 25 -1.64 -0.45 -10.03
C ASP A 25 -0.95 0.91 -10.13
N ASN A 26 -1.46 1.82 -10.98
CA ASN A 26 -0.93 3.18 -11.08
C ASN A 26 -1.03 3.95 -9.75
N ARG A 27 -2.11 3.76 -8.98
CA ARG A 27 -2.30 4.41 -7.68
C ARG A 27 -1.36 3.82 -6.63
N CYS A 28 -1.21 2.50 -6.63
CA CYS A 28 -0.25 1.81 -5.76
C CYS A 28 1.19 2.27 -6.07
N ALA A 29 1.56 2.36 -7.35
CA ALA A 29 2.87 2.84 -7.78
C ALA A 29 3.14 4.30 -7.34
N ILE A 30 2.15 5.19 -7.47
CA ILE A 30 2.26 6.57 -6.96
C ILE A 30 2.48 6.58 -5.45
N VAL A 31 1.71 5.78 -4.71
CA VAL A 31 1.81 5.71 -3.25
C VAL A 31 3.18 5.18 -2.80
N VAL A 32 3.69 4.13 -3.44
CA VAL A 32 5.03 3.60 -3.17
C VAL A 32 6.11 4.63 -3.49
N ALA A 33 6.02 5.30 -4.65
CA ALA A 33 6.98 6.35 -5.00
C ALA A 33 6.98 7.51 -3.98
N LEU A 34 5.80 7.91 -3.48
CA LEU A 34 5.71 8.90 -2.41
C LEU A 34 6.29 8.36 -1.10
N TYR A 35 6.05 7.10 -0.77
CA TYR A 35 6.56 6.46 0.45
C TYR A 35 8.10 6.36 0.47
N GLU A 36 8.73 6.02 -0.66
CA GLU A 36 10.19 5.86 -0.77
C GLU A 36 10.96 7.20 -0.81
N HIS A 37 10.32 8.28 -1.25
CA HIS A 37 10.95 9.60 -1.41
C HIS A 37 10.58 10.60 -0.29
N ASP A 38 10.50 10.10 0.96
CA ASP A 38 10.17 10.89 2.16
C ASP A 38 8.86 11.71 2.03
N GLY A 39 7.92 11.24 1.20
CA GLY A 39 6.62 11.86 1.03
C GLY A 39 6.61 13.17 0.23
N ARG A 40 7.71 13.69 -0.33
CA ARG A 40 7.67 15.01 -1.00
C ARG A 40 8.06 14.94 -2.47
N LEU A 41 7.08 14.76 -3.35
CA LEU A 41 7.29 14.80 -4.81
C LEU A 41 6.41 15.83 -5.51
N THR A 42 6.99 16.50 -6.50
CA THR A 42 6.23 17.37 -7.41
C THR A 42 5.55 16.55 -8.50
N PHE A 43 4.53 17.13 -9.14
CA PHE A 43 3.86 16.50 -10.28
C PHE A 43 4.85 16.04 -11.37
N SER A 44 5.80 16.91 -11.72
CA SER A 44 6.81 16.60 -12.74
C SER A 44 7.73 15.46 -12.32
N ARG A 45 8.10 15.37 -11.03
CA ARG A 45 8.90 14.26 -10.52
C ARG A 45 8.13 12.94 -10.56
N LEU A 46 6.87 12.92 -10.12
CA LEU A 46 6.02 11.74 -10.21
C LEU A 46 5.83 11.27 -11.65
N LYS A 47 5.60 12.21 -12.58
CA LYS A 47 5.48 11.93 -14.00
C LYS A 47 6.74 11.25 -14.55
N ILE A 48 7.92 11.76 -14.21
CA ILE A 48 9.19 11.22 -14.70
C ILE A 48 9.46 9.86 -14.06
N ALA A 49 9.27 9.72 -12.75
CA ALA A 49 9.58 8.49 -12.02
C ALA A 49 8.71 7.29 -12.44
N LEU A 50 7.44 7.54 -12.82
CA LEU A 50 6.47 6.49 -13.14
C LEU A 50 6.17 6.37 -14.63
N GLU A 51 6.77 7.25 -15.45
CA GLU A 51 6.56 7.33 -16.91
C GLU A 51 5.06 7.40 -17.31
N LEU A 52 4.23 8.00 -16.45
CA LEU A 52 2.79 8.09 -16.67
C LEU A 52 2.41 9.28 -17.55
N ASP A 53 1.35 9.09 -18.36
CA ASP A 53 0.71 10.19 -19.07
C ASP A 53 0.18 11.25 -18.06
N PRO A 54 0.35 12.56 -18.31
CA PRO A 54 -0.10 13.60 -17.39
C PRO A 54 -1.58 13.56 -17.05
N ARG A 55 -2.46 13.17 -17.99
CA ARG A 55 -3.90 13.07 -17.74
C ARG A 55 -4.20 11.89 -16.83
N VAL A 56 -3.51 10.77 -17.05
CA VAL A 56 -3.60 9.59 -16.18
C VAL A 56 -3.13 9.96 -14.77
N LEU A 57 -1.94 10.55 -14.62
CA LEU A 57 -1.40 10.94 -13.32
C LEU A 57 -2.34 11.91 -12.57
N THR A 58 -2.89 12.91 -13.26
CA THR A 58 -3.86 13.85 -12.67
C THR A 58 -5.11 13.13 -12.15
N ASN A 59 -5.67 12.22 -12.94
CA ASN A 59 -6.85 11.45 -12.56
C ASN A 59 -6.56 10.53 -11.37
N GLU A 60 -5.41 9.86 -11.36
CA GLU A 60 -5.03 8.95 -10.29
C GLU A 60 -4.72 9.70 -8.98
N LEU A 61 -4.01 10.83 -9.03
CA LEU A 61 -3.80 11.71 -7.88
C LEU A 61 -5.12 12.25 -7.32
N LYS A 62 -6.08 12.61 -8.18
CA LYS A 62 -7.41 13.04 -7.73
C LYS A 62 -8.13 11.92 -6.97
N LYS A 63 -8.06 10.67 -7.45
CA LYS A 63 -8.68 9.52 -6.76
C LYS A 63 -7.99 9.22 -5.43
N LEU A 64 -6.66 9.31 -5.37
CA LEU A 64 -5.89 9.16 -4.12
C LEU A 64 -6.24 10.23 -3.09
N ARG A 65 -6.39 11.48 -3.53
CA ARG A 65 -6.87 12.59 -2.68
C ARG A 65 -8.30 12.37 -2.18
N ASN A 66 -9.19 11.91 -3.04
CA ASN A 66 -10.57 11.57 -2.65
C ASN A 66 -10.64 10.40 -1.65
N GLY A 67 -9.63 9.52 -1.64
CA GLY A 67 -9.46 8.46 -0.63
C GLY A 67 -8.70 8.90 0.62
N ALA A 68 -8.38 10.19 0.76
CA ALA A 68 -7.55 10.77 1.80
C ALA A 68 -6.17 10.11 1.98
N ILE A 69 -5.65 9.43 0.95
CA ILE A 69 -4.33 8.78 1.00
C ILE A 69 -3.22 9.79 0.73
N VAL A 70 -3.47 10.71 -0.20
CA VAL A 70 -2.52 11.74 -0.64
C VAL A 70 -3.13 13.11 -0.38
N THR A 71 -2.30 14.07 0.02
CA THR A 71 -2.63 15.49 0.01
C THR A 71 -1.74 16.24 -0.97
N HIS A 72 -2.11 17.48 -1.28
CA HIS A 72 -1.28 18.38 -2.07
C HIS A 72 -1.26 19.75 -1.43
N TYR A 73 -0.14 20.43 -1.55
CA TYR A 73 0.03 21.82 -1.13
C TYR A 73 0.96 22.55 -2.11
N THR A 74 0.82 23.87 -2.15
CA THR A 74 1.67 24.74 -2.96
C THR A 74 2.64 25.45 -2.03
N GLU A 75 3.93 25.27 -2.25
CA GLU A 75 4.97 25.98 -1.51
C GLU A 75 5.35 27.24 -2.29
N TYR A 76 5.10 28.41 -1.69
CA TYR A 76 5.58 29.69 -2.22
C TYR A 76 6.99 29.92 -1.72
N THR A 77 7.95 30.08 -2.63
CA THR A 77 9.31 30.50 -2.30
C THR A 77 9.59 31.80 -3.04
N GLU A 78 9.96 32.86 -2.31
CA GLU A 78 10.29 34.15 -2.91
C GLU A 78 11.33 33.97 -4.03
N GLY A 79 10.96 34.39 -5.24
CA GLY A 79 11.83 34.32 -6.43
C GLY A 79 11.85 32.99 -7.19
N LYS A 80 11.07 31.97 -6.79
CA LYS A 80 10.90 30.72 -7.57
C LYS A 80 9.46 30.55 -8.04
N ARG A 81 9.26 29.77 -9.11
CA ARG A 81 7.92 29.40 -9.58
C ARG A 81 7.24 28.52 -8.53
N ASP A 82 5.95 28.75 -8.33
CA ASP A 82 5.12 27.92 -7.48
C ASP A 82 5.13 26.47 -7.96
N HIS A 83 5.40 25.55 -7.03
CA HIS A 83 5.36 24.11 -7.30
C HIS A 83 4.31 23.44 -6.42
N SER A 84 3.49 22.61 -7.06
CA SER A 84 2.58 21.71 -6.36
C SER A 84 3.34 20.47 -5.91
N TYR A 85 3.33 20.25 -4.61
CA TYR A 85 3.87 19.06 -3.95
C TYR A 85 2.74 18.13 -3.55
N TYR A 86 3.04 16.84 -3.59
CA TYR A 86 2.17 15.75 -3.18
C TYR A 86 2.87 14.95 -2.10
N GLU A 87 2.10 14.58 -1.08
CA GLU A 87 2.58 13.79 0.05
C GLU A 87 1.51 12.82 0.54
N LEU A 88 1.96 11.73 1.18
CA LEU A 88 1.05 10.85 1.90
C LEU A 88 0.52 11.56 3.13
N THR A 89 -0.77 11.39 3.41
CA THR A 89 -1.35 11.83 4.68
C THR A 89 -0.93 10.89 5.80
N ASP A 90 -1.02 11.34 7.05
CA ASP A 90 -0.81 10.45 8.22
C ASP A 90 -1.69 9.19 8.14
N PHE A 91 -2.96 9.38 7.75
CA PHE A 91 -3.90 8.28 7.51
C PHE A 91 -3.43 7.32 6.41
N GLY A 92 -2.91 7.82 5.29
CA GLY A 92 -2.38 7.02 4.20
C GLY A 92 -1.15 6.21 4.64
N VAL A 93 -0.26 6.83 5.42
CA VAL A 93 0.92 6.17 6.00
C VAL A 93 0.51 5.06 6.97
N ASP A 94 -0.45 5.33 7.86
CA ASP A 94 -0.92 4.36 8.86
C ASP A 94 -1.59 3.15 8.22
N ILE A 95 -2.38 3.34 7.15
CA ILE A 95 -2.95 2.22 6.39
C ILE A 95 -1.85 1.34 5.78
N LEU A 96 -0.84 1.94 5.15
CA LEU A 96 0.26 1.18 4.54
C LEU A 96 1.01 0.39 5.61
N LYS A 97 1.35 1.03 6.73
CA LYS A 97 2.01 0.37 7.86
C LYS A 97 1.19 -0.79 8.39
N ALA A 98 -0.12 -0.60 8.58
CA ALA A 98 -1.02 -1.65 9.06
C ALA A 98 -1.08 -2.83 8.07
N ALA A 99 -1.20 -2.54 6.77
CA ALA A 99 -1.24 -3.55 5.72
C ALA A 99 0.06 -4.36 5.66
N PHE A 100 1.23 -3.71 5.67
CA PHE A 100 2.52 -4.40 5.68
C PHE A 100 2.74 -5.19 6.97
N SER A 101 2.32 -4.66 8.11
CA SER A 101 2.43 -5.35 9.40
C SER A 101 1.58 -6.62 9.43
N ALA A 102 0.36 -6.58 8.87
CA ALA A 102 -0.51 -7.74 8.78
C ALA A 102 0.07 -8.87 7.90
N LEU A 103 0.86 -8.51 6.87
CA LEU A 103 1.57 -9.47 6.03
C LEU A 103 2.84 -10.03 6.69
N ALA A 104 3.47 -9.26 7.58
CA ALA A 104 4.66 -9.69 8.32
C ALA A 104 4.33 -10.70 9.43
N THR A 105 3.13 -10.64 10.00
CA THR A 105 2.66 -11.65 10.94
C THR A 105 2.25 -12.92 10.19
N PRO A 106 2.78 -14.11 10.56
CA PRO A 106 2.29 -15.37 10.01
C PRO A 106 0.80 -15.47 10.27
N HIS A 107 0.00 -15.70 9.23
CA HIS A 107 -1.42 -15.91 9.38
C HIS A 107 -1.61 -17.15 10.24
N GLN A 108 -1.98 -16.97 11.52
CA GLN A 108 -2.40 -18.11 12.32
C GLN A 108 -3.73 -18.57 11.72
N PRO A 109 -3.83 -19.83 11.27
CA PRO A 109 -5.10 -20.35 10.83
C PRO A 109 -6.08 -20.15 11.98
N ILE A 110 -7.27 -19.63 11.67
CA ILE A 110 -8.37 -19.58 12.62
C ILE A 110 -8.67 -21.05 12.96
N THR A 111 -8.05 -21.60 14.00
CA THR A 111 -8.48 -22.83 14.64
C THR A 111 -9.80 -22.49 15.29
N ALA A 112 -10.86 -22.62 14.50
CA ALA A 112 -12.19 -22.70 15.07
C ALA A 112 -12.17 -23.94 15.96
N ASP A 113 -12.16 -23.73 17.28
CA ASP A 113 -12.62 -24.72 18.25
C ASP A 113 -14.11 -24.96 17.98
N ILE A 114 -14.41 -25.63 16.86
CA ILE A 114 -15.67 -26.31 16.64
C ILE A 114 -15.46 -27.64 17.35
N GLY A 115 -16.03 -27.76 18.55
CA GLY A 115 -15.96 -28.98 19.35
C GLY A 115 -16.27 -30.21 18.50
N GLU A 116 -15.23 -31.02 18.28
CA GLU A 116 -15.27 -32.26 17.53
C GLU A 116 -15.59 -33.39 18.50
N THR A 117 -16.82 -33.92 18.43
CA THR A 117 -17.10 -35.30 18.85
C THR A 117 -17.63 -36.07 17.67
N VAL A 118 -16.77 -36.47 16.73
CA VAL A 118 -16.96 -37.71 15.98
C VAL A 118 -15.60 -38.32 15.68
N SER A 119 -15.26 -39.36 16.45
CA SER A 119 -14.25 -40.35 16.10
C SER A 119 -14.63 -41.05 14.80
N THR A 120 -13.74 -41.04 13.81
CA THR A 120 -13.58 -42.17 12.90
C THR A 120 -12.17 -42.17 12.31
N SER A 121 -11.45 -43.22 12.69
CA SER A 121 -10.16 -43.67 12.20
C SER A 121 -10.16 -43.94 10.69
N GLY A 122 -9.17 -43.41 9.98
CA GLY A 122 -8.91 -43.72 8.57
C GLY A 122 -7.52 -43.28 8.13
N THR A 123 -6.58 -44.22 8.16
CA THR A 123 -5.18 -44.10 7.69
C THR A 123 -5.11 -43.93 6.18
N SER A 124 -4.40 -42.92 5.65
CA SER A 124 -3.71 -43.05 4.35
C SER A 124 -2.64 -41.96 4.12
N GLU A 125 -1.39 -42.44 4.08
CA GLU A 125 -0.19 -42.00 3.36
C GLU A 125 -0.03 -40.54 2.89
N LEU A 126 0.98 -39.89 3.48
CA LEU A 126 1.64 -38.67 2.99
C LEU A 126 2.59 -39.01 1.84
N THR A 127 2.42 -38.39 0.67
CA THR A 127 3.50 -38.23 -0.31
C THR A 127 4.16 -36.86 -0.10
N PRO A 128 5.51 -36.76 -0.09
CA PRO A 128 6.19 -35.48 0.06
C PRO A 128 6.19 -34.72 -1.27
N VAL A 129 5.70 -33.48 -1.23
CA VAL A 129 5.78 -32.51 -2.33
C VAL A 129 7.24 -32.00 -2.45
N PRO A 130 7.82 -31.89 -3.66
CA PRO A 130 9.19 -31.42 -3.83
C PRO A 130 9.33 -29.92 -3.47
N ILE A 131 10.38 -29.63 -2.69
CA ILE A 131 10.81 -28.28 -2.30
C ILE A 131 11.39 -27.58 -3.53
N ILE A 132 10.77 -26.47 -3.94
CA ILE A 132 11.34 -25.55 -4.94
C ILE A 132 12.41 -24.69 -4.25
N PRO A 133 13.62 -24.55 -4.81
CA PRO A 133 14.66 -23.75 -4.18
C PRO A 133 14.31 -22.26 -4.25
N THR A 134 14.33 -21.63 -3.08
CA THR A 134 14.19 -20.20 -2.86
C THR A 134 15.37 -19.48 -3.51
N GLN A 135 15.11 -18.58 -4.44
CA GLN A 135 16.15 -17.76 -5.06
C GLN A 135 16.44 -16.56 -4.15
N ASP A 136 17.61 -16.59 -3.52
CA ASP A 136 18.24 -15.46 -2.84
C ASP A 136 18.49 -14.31 -3.82
N CYS A 137 17.71 -13.22 -3.72
CA CYS A 137 17.98 -11.96 -4.43
C CYS A 137 17.48 -10.75 -3.62
N TRP A 138 17.97 -10.58 -2.38
CA TRP A 138 17.93 -9.29 -1.67
C TRP A 138 19.32 -8.99 -1.09
N ALA A 139 20.29 -8.77 -1.97
CA ALA A 139 21.55 -8.13 -1.60
C ALA A 139 21.38 -6.61 -1.71
N GLY A 140 21.02 -5.98 -0.58
CA GLY A 140 21.06 -4.53 -0.43
C GLY A 140 22.50 -4.03 -0.50
N SER A 141 22.88 -3.46 -1.63
CA SER A 141 24.15 -2.74 -1.80
C SER A 141 24.14 -1.45 -0.98
N ARG A 142 24.76 -1.54 0.20
CA ARG A 142 25.10 -0.42 1.09
C ARG A 142 26.27 0.35 0.47
N ILE A 143 26.00 1.42 -0.29
CA ILE A 143 27.04 2.34 -0.79
C ILE A 143 27.49 3.22 0.39
N ARG A 144 28.69 2.93 0.91
CA ARG A 144 29.49 3.88 1.72
C ARG A 144 29.84 5.08 0.85
N ARG A 145 29.48 6.29 1.29
CA ARG A 145 30.20 7.50 0.91
C ARG A 145 31.30 7.72 1.93
N GLU A 146 32.54 7.48 1.53
CA GLU A 146 33.70 8.05 2.21
C GLU A 146 33.77 9.53 1.83
N VAL A 147 33.72 10.38 2.86
CA VAL A 147 34.02 11.80 2.76
C VAL A 147 35.50 11.93 3.06
N THR A 148 36.31 12.16 2.04
CA THR A 148 37.69 12.63 2.19
C THR A 148 37.67 14.08 2.65
N CYS A 149 38.34 14.36 3.78
CA CYS A 149 38.80 15.70 4.15
C CYS A 149 40.11 16.00 3.43
#